data_AF-A0AB72YZD2-F1
#
_entry.id   AF-A0AB72YZD2-F1
#
_cell.length_a   1.000
_cell.length_b   1.000
_cell.length_c   1.000
_cell.angle_alpha   90.00
_cell.angle_beta   90.00
_cell.angle_gamma   90.00
#
_symmetry.space_group_name_H-M   'P 1'
#
loop_
_entity.id
_entity.type
_entity.pdbx_description
1 polymer ?
#
loop_
_entity_poly.entity_id
_entity_poly.type
_entity_poly.pdbx_seq_one_letter_code
_entity_poly.pdbx_strand_id
1 'polypeptide(L)'
;MLNSVSGASVEGIPVIEVTDVNESLQNRSIKEALQILSSLSDSMRNSITKVTAETQDSITTELNDGDKVIVWGDSSQLKLKKAVVDKIINDPNVIGDKHNVDVSAPLRPIIK
;
A
#
# COMPACT_ATOMS: atom_id res chain seq x y z
N MET A 1 -17.46 -1.07 -14.75
CA MET A 1 -16.56 -1.29 -13.61
C MET A 1 -16.17 -2.75 -13.66
N LEU A 2 -14.90 -3.07 -13.94
CA LEU A 2 -14.45 -4.45 -14.08
C LEU A 2 -13.95 -4.94 -12.71
N ASN A 3 -14.79 -5.68 -12.00
CA ASN A 3 -14.36 -6.62 -10.97
C ASN A 3 -14.22 -7.98 -11.66
N SER A 4 -13.07 -8.65 -11.55
CA SER A 4 -13.04 -10.09 -11.84
C SER A 4 -12.36 -10.86 -10.73
N VAL A 5 -12.98 -10.81 -9.56
CA VAL A 5 -12.93 -11.90 -8.59
C VAL A 5 -14.32 -12.53 -8.62
N SER A 6 -14.61 -13.24 -9.71
CA SER A 6 -15.88 -13.96 -9.85
C SER A 6 -15.86 -15.18 -8.94
N GLY A 7 -16.40 -15.02 -7.73
CA GLY A 7 -16.71 -16.12 -6.80
C GLY A 7 -15.65 -16.49 -5.76
N ALA A 8 -14.55 -15.73 -5.63
CA ALA A 8 -13.63 -15.86 -4.49
C ALA A 8 -13.86 -14.69 -3.51
N SER A 9 -13.82 -14.97 -2.21
CA SER A 9 -13.87 -13.91 -1.21
C SER A 9 -12.63 -13.02 -1.37
N VAL A 10 -12.84 -11.73 -1.57
CA VAL A 10 -11.80 -10.70 -1.55
C VAL A 10 -11.44 -10.28 -0.12
N GLU A 11 -12.10 -10.90 0.86
CA GLU A 11 -11.90 -10.61 2.27
C GLU A 11 -10.47 -10.98 2.69
N GLY A 12 -9.72 -9.97 3.12
CA GLY A 12 -8.32 -10.12 3.53
C GLY A 12 -7.31 -10.19 2.37
N ILE A 13 -7.71 -9.91 1.12
CA ILE A 13 -6.77 -9.84 -0.02
C ILE A 13 -6.77 -8.41 -0.57
N PRO A 14 -5.60 -7.74 -0.68
CA PRO A 14 -5.51 -6.44 -1.33
C PRO A 14 -6.04 -6.49 -2.76
N VAL A 15 -7.03 -5.65 -3.09
CA VAL A 15 -7.58 -5.54 -4.45
C VAL A 15 -6.95 -4.35 -5.18
N ILE A 16 -6.52 -4.59 -6.41
CA ILE A 16 -6.09 -3.54 -7.35
C ILE A 16 -7.13 -3.49 -8.47
N GLU A 17 -7.83 -2.37 -8.59
CA GLU A 17 -8.79 -2.15 -9.67
C GLU A 17 -8.09 -1.72 -10.96
N VAL A 18 -8.33 -2.46 -12.04
CA VAL A 18 -7.75 -2.18 -13.36
C VAL A 18 -8.78 -2.38 -14.47
N THR A 19 -8.67 -1.61 -15.55
CA THR A 19 -9.59 -1.70 -16.69
C THR A 19 -9.31 -2.90 -17.59
N ASP A 20 -8.03 -3.21 -17.81
CA ASP A 20 -7.56 -4.40 -18.55
C ASP A 20 -6.32 -4.98 -17.85
N VAL A 21 -6.36 -6.27 -17.51
CA VAL A 21 -5.27 -6.92 -16.75
C VAL A 21 -3.98 -7.01 -17.56
N ASN A 22 -4.05 -7.33 -18.85
CA ASN A 22 -2.85 -7.52 -19.69
C ASN A 22 -2.13 -6.20 -19.93
N GLU A 23 -2.87 -5.13 -20.23
CA GLU A 23 -2.31 -3.79 -20.35
C GLU A 23 -1.77 -3.29 -19.01
N SER A 24 -2.50 -3.56 -17.92
CA SER A 24 -2.10 -3.13 -16.57
C SER A 24 -0.86 -3.84 -16.07
N LEU A 25 -0.66 -5.12 -16.39
CA LEU A 25 0.58 -5.83 -16.07
C LEU A 25 1.80 -5.28 -16.82
N GLN A 26 1.61 -4.49 -17.89
CA GLN A 26 2.70 -3.74 -18.53
C GLN A 26 2.88 -2.35 -17.94
N ASN A 27 1.90 -1.84 -17.19
CA ASN A 27 1.97 -0.54 -16.54
C ASN A 27 2.99 -0.57 -15.39
N ARG A 28 3.88 0.42 -15.39
CA ARG A 28 4.92 0.56 -14.36
C ARG A 28 4.32 0.79 -12.97
N SER A 29 3.26 1.59 -12.84
CA SER A 29 2.63 1.84 -11.54
C SER A 29 2.10 0.56 -10.91
N ILE A 30 1.52 -0.33 -11.71
CA ILE A 30 1.03 -1.63 -11.26
C ILE A 30 2.18 -2.55 -10.87
N LYS A 31 3.29 -2.57 -11.63
CA LYS A 31 4.49 -3.34 -11.27
C LYS A 31 5.08 -2.89 -9.94
N GLU A 32 5.16 -1.58 -9.72
CA GLU A 32 5.64 -1.00 -8.45
C GLU A 32 4.70 -1.38 -7.29
N ALA A 33 3.39 -1.26 -7.48
CA ALA A 33 2.40 -1.70 -6.49
C ALA A 33 2.56 -3.19 -6.14
N LEU A 34 2.70 -4.07 -7.13
CA LEU A 34 2.91 -5.50 -6.92
C LEU A 34 4.22 -5.80 -6.18
N GLN A 35 5.30 -5.08 -6.49
CA GLN A 35 6.58 -5.21 -5.77
C GLN A 35 6.45 -4.78 -4.30
N ILE A 36 5.74 -3.68 -4.03
CA ILE A 36 5.46 -3.24 -2.67
C ILE A 36 4.65 -4.32 -1.94
N LEU A 37 3.49 -4.71 -2.46
CA LEU A 37 2.59 -5.67 -1.83
C LEU A 37 3.24 -7.04 -1.61
N SER A 38 3.98 -7.55 -2.59
CA SER A 38 4.70 -8.84 -2.45
C SER A 38 5.78 -8.81 -1.37
N SER A 39 6.34 -7.62 -1.08
CA SER A 39 7.33 -7.46 -0.02
C SER A 39 6.72 -7.41 1.39
N LEU A 40 5.43 -7.09 1.54
CA LEU A 40 4.78 -6.94 2.84
C LEU A 40 4.58 -8.29 3.55
N SER A 41 4.39 -8.25 4.87
CA SER A 41 3.99 -9.45 5.63
C SER A 41 2.53 -9.82 5.32
N ASP A 42 2.16 -11.08 5.53
CA ASP A 42 0.77 -11.52 5.32
C ASP A 42 -0.21 -10.72 6.19
N SER A 43 0.15 -10.45 7.45
CA SER A 43 -0.68 -9.63 8.34
C SER A 43 -0.91 -8.22 7.80
N MET A 44 0.11 -7.59 7.21
CA MET A 44 -0.03 -6.25 6.63
C MET A 44 -0.80 -6.30 5.31
N ARG A 45 -0.60 -7.32 4.48
CA ARG A 45 -1.41 -7.51 3.27
C ARG A 45 -2.88 -7.67 3.63
N ASN A 46 -3.19 -8.46 4.66
CA ASN A 46 -4.57 -8.73 5.05
C ASN A 46 -5.28 -7.50 5.63
N SER A 47 -4.54 -6.51 6.15
CA SER A 47 -5.14 -5.25 6.61
C SER A 47 -5.40 -4.27 5.48
N ILE A 48 -4.78 -4.43 4.31
CA ILE A 48 -4.96 -3.51 3.18
C ILE A 48 -6.32 -3.73 2.54
N THR A 49 -7.15 -2.69 2.54
CA THR A 49 -8.47 -2.69 1.90
C THR A 49 -8.43 -2.09 0.50
N LYS A 50 -7.44 -1.24 0.19
CA LYS A 50 -7.33 -0.58 -1.11
C LYS A 50 -5.89 -0.21 -1.45
N VAL A 51 -5.57 -0.29 -2.74
CA VAL A 51 -4.29 0.13 -3.30
C VAL A 51 -4.55 1.14 -4.42
N THR A 52 -3.90 2.29 -4.35
CA THR A 52 -3.95 3.33 -5.38
C THR A 52 -2.57 3.47 -6.01
N ALA A 53 -2.50 3.46 -7.34
CA ALA A 53 -1.27 3.45 -8.11
C ALA A 53 -1.37 4.43 -9.29
N GLU A 54 -1.44 5.74 -8.98
CA GLU A 54 -1.65 6.79 -9.98
C GLU A 54 -0.47 6.89 -10.97
N THR A 55 0.75 6.80 -10.43
CA THR A 55 2.01 6.82 -11.18
C THR A 55 2.99 5.82 -10.57
N GLN A 56 4.11 5.57 -11.26
CA GLN A 56 5.15 4.66 -10.78
C GLN A 56 5.81 5.08 -9.44
N ASP A 57 5.71 6.35 -9.10
CA ASP A 57 6.27 6.98 -7.91
C ASP A 57 5.20 7.44 -6.91
N SER A 58 3.93 7.07 -7.12
CA SER A 58 2.79 7.44 -6.27
C SER A 58 1.93 6.22 -5.96
N ILE A 59 2.48 5.31 -5.14
CA ILE A 59 1.76 4.15 -4.63
C ILE A 59 1.31 4.41 -3.20
N THR A 60 0.02 4.18 -2.95
CA THR A 60 -0.63 4.36 -1.65
C THR A 60 -1.44 3.12 -1.27
N THR A 61 -1.43 2.76 0.00
CA THR A 61 -2.27 1.67 0.55
C THR A 61 -3.14 2.20 1.68
N GLU A 62 -4.44 1.86 1.65
CA GLU A 62 -5.36 2.07 2.76
C GLU A 62 -5.47 0.78 3.57
N LEU A 63 -5.39 0.88 4.90
CA LEU A 63 -5.45 -0.23 5.84
C LEU A 63 -6.69 -0.09 6.71
N ASN A 64 -7.26 -1.23 7.12
CA ASN A 64 -8.38 -1.33 8.07
C ASN A 64 -9.53 -0.37 7.71
N ASP A 65 -9.98 -0.42 6.45
CA ASP A 65 -11.08 0.40 5.93
C ASP A 65 -10.84 1.91 6.02
N GLY A 66 -9.59 2.32 5.74
CA GLY A 66 -9.18 3.73 5.70
C GLY A 66 -8.72 4.30 7.05
N ASP A 67 -8.67 3.50 8.13
CA ASP A 67 -8.12 3.95 9.41
C ASP A 67 -6.64 4.37 9.31
N LYS A 68 -5.87 3.75 8.42
CA LYS A 68 -4.50 4.18 8.14
C LYS A 68 -4.26 4.25 6.64
N VAL A 69 -3.54 5.28 6.22
CA VAL A 69 -3.14 5.48 4.83
C VAL A 69 -1.62 5.58 4.79
N ILE A 70 -0.99 4.71 4.01
CA ILE A 70 0.47 4.69 3.85
C ILE A 70 0.82 5.10 2.43
N VAL A 71 1.60 6.17 2.30
CA VAL A 71 2.16 6.63 1.01
C VAL A 71 3.56 6.06 0.88
N TRP A 72 3.74 5.16 -0.07
CA TRP A 72 5.01 4.45 -0.29
C TRP A 72 5.92 5.16 -1.28
N GLY A 73 5.35 5.91 -2.22
CA GLY A 73 6.07 6.38 -3.40
C GLY A 73 6.30 5.23 -4.38
N ASP A 74 7.55 4.79 -4.56
CA ASP A 74 7.95 3.63 -5.36
C ASP A 74 8.39 2.42 -4.50
N SER A 75 8.81 1.32 -5.14
CA SER A 75 9.39 0.14 -4.48
C SER A 75 10.85 0.30 -4.02
N SER A 76 11.45 1.49 -4.18
CA SER A 76 12.82 1.71 -3.73
C SER A 76 12.91 1.65 -2.20
N GLN A 77 14.03 1.15 -1.68
CA GLN A 77 14.31 1.14 -0.24
C GLN A 77 13.23 0.43 0.61
N LEU A 78 12.49 -0.54 0.06
CA LEU A 78 11.35 -1.18 0.74
C LEU A 78 11.68 -1.71 2.13
N LYS A 79 12.88 -2.26 2.33
CA LYS A 79 13.32 -2.70 3.67
C LYS A 79 13.26 -1.58 4.70
N LEU A 80 13.72 -0.38 4.34
CA LEU A 80 13.72 0.78 5.21
C LEU A 80 12.31 1.37 5.35
N LYS A 81 11.56 1.52 4.25
CA LYS A 81 10.18 2.01 4.27
C LYS A 81 9.31 1.16 5.20
N LYS A 82 9.38 -0.18 5.08
CA LYS A 82 8.67 -1.11 5.95
C LYS A 82 9.03 -0.96 7.42
N ALA A 83 10.33 -0.89 7.74
CA ALA A 83 10.77 -0.71 9.14
C ALA A 83 10.27 0.61 9.74
N VAL A 84 10.18 1.67 8.93
CA VAL A 84 9.62 2.97 9.33
C VAL A 84 8.11 2.85 9.56
N VAL A 85 7.37 2.23 8.64
CA VAL A 85 5.92 1.97 8.81
C VAL A 85 5.67 1.17 10.07
N ASP A 86 6.35 0.02 10.24
CA ASP A 86 6.21 -0.85 11.40
C ASP A 86 6.47 -0.11 12.71
N LYS A 87 7.46 0.79 12.74
CA LYS A 87 7.76 1.60 13.92
C LYS A 87 6.67 2.65 14.19
N ILE A 88 6.15 3.32 13.16
CA ILE A 88 5.19 4.41 13.31
C ILE A 88 3.81 3.85 13.70
N ILE A 89 3.28 2.87 12.95
CA ILE A 89 1.90 2.40 13.15
C ILE A 89 1.71 1.60 14.43
N ASN A 90 2.78 0.96 14.92
CA ASN A 90 2.73 0.14 16.15
C ASN A 90 3.13 0.94 17.41
N ASP A 91 3.54 2.20 17.29
CA ASP A 91 3.84 3.07 18.44
C ASP A 91 2.82 4.23 18.54
N PRO A 92 1.83 4.12 19.44
CA PRO A 92 0.82 5.15 19.64
C PRO A 92 1.40 6.53 20.01
N ASN A 93 2.61 6.59 20.59
CA ASN A 93 3.25 7.87 20.92
C ASN A 93 3.85 8.56 19.69
N VAL A 94 4.10 7.81 18.62
CA VAL A 94 4.65 8.35 17.36
C VAL A 94 3.53 8.76 16.42
N ILE A 95 2.55 7.89 16.19
CA ILE A 95 1.45 8.18 15.28
C ILE A 95 0.33 9.02 15.93
N GLY A 96 0.11 8.89 17.24
CA GLY A 96 -0.94 9.63 17.94
C GLY A 96 -2.33 9.37 17.33
N ASP A 97 -3.06 10.45 17.07
CA ASP A 97 -4.38 10.47 16.42
C ASP A 97 -4.28 10.58 14.88
N LYS A 98 -3.08 10.46 14.31
CA LYS A 98 -2.86 10.64 12.87
C LYS A 98 -3.21 9.38 12.08
N HIS A 99 -3.63 9.61 10.85
CA HIS A 99 -4.10 8.54 9.97
C HIS A 99 -3.18 8.34 8.76
N ASN A 100 -2.41 9.36 8.37
CA ASN A 100 -1.56 9.30 7.17
C ASN A 100 -0.09 9.18 7.55
N VAL A 101 0.61 8.23 6.93
CA VAL A 101 2.05 8.05 7.06
C VAL A 101 2.68 8.02 5.67
N ASP A 102 3.45 9.05 5.36
CA ASP A 102 4.22 9.12 4.12
C ASP A 102 5.66 8.65 4.38
N VAL A 103 6.03 7.56 3.71
CA VAL A 103 7.36 6.95 3.75
C VAL A 103 8.06 6.97 2.38
N SER A 104 7.55 7.76 1.43
CA SER A 104 8.21 7.96 0.12
C SER A 104 9.66 8.44 0.27
N ALA A 105 9.93 9.24 1.29
CA ALA A 105 11.26 9.61 1.76
C ALA A 105 11.52 9.03 3.17
N PRO A 106 11.98 7.77 3.29
CA PRO A 106 11.95 7.04 4.57
C PRO A 106 12.88 7.60 5.66
N LEU A 107 13.87 8.43 5.31
CA LEU A 107 14.73 9.12 6.29
C LEU A 107 14.04 10.33 6.94
N ARG A 108 12.94 10.80 6.36
CA ARG A 108 12.13 11.93 6.85
C ARG A 108 10.65 11.65 6.59
N PRO A 109 10.07 10.65 7.28
CA PRO A 109 8.66 10.33 7.10
C PRO A 109 7.78 11.49 7.57
N ILE A 110 6.61 11.63 6.96
CA ILE A 110 5.63 12.66 7.31
C ILE A 110 4.40 11.98 7.89
N ILE A 111 3.94 12.44 9.06
CA ILE A 111 2.78 11.91 9.78
C ILE A 111 1.72 13.01 9.86
N LYS A 112 0.48 12.73 9.40
CA LYS A 112 -0.59 13.74 9.25
C LYS A 112 -1.97 13.30 9.72
#